data_AF-A0A553PC07-F1
#
_entry.id   AF-A0A553PC07-F1
#
_cell.length_a   1.000
_cell.length_b   1.000
_cell.length_c   1.000
_cell.angle_alpha   90.00
_cell.angle_beta   90.00
_cell.angle_gamma   90.00
#
_symmetry.space_group_name_H-M   'P 1'
#
loop_
_entity.id
_entity.type
_entity.pdbx_description
1 polymer ?
#
loop_
_entity_poly.entity_id
_entity_poly.type
_entity_poly.pdbx_seq_one_letter_code
_entity_poly.pdbx_strand_id
1 'polypeptide(L)'
;MAQDTTPNQCIGKVYLEHPKTVVFDRAFGVNVQFETRRRDPVTFHRHFIPYQSLPDWHKSKKQLTELHINAKGTIEDDGFGMLQVDFANALVGGGVLGHGCVQEEIRFLISPELILSRLFTEGSSGNECLVVTVPTSKSRGVATGIGDVVLSVGIRN
;
A
#
# COMPACT_ATOMS: atom_id res chain seq x y z
N MET A 1 14.37 -11.07 24.69
CA MET A 1 12.98 -10.63 24.47
C MET A 1 12.84 -10.33 22.99
N ALA A 2 11.99 -11.06 22.26
CA ALA A 2 11.67 -10.71 20.87
C ALA A 2 10.86 -9.41 20.89
N GLN A 3 11.30 -8.38 20.16
CA GLN A 3 10.50 -7.19 19.93
C GLN A 3 9.33 -7.58 19.02
N ASP A 4 8.12 -7.12 19.33
CA ASP A 4 6.95 -7.33 18.47
C ASP A 4 7.17 -6.56 17.16
N THR A 5 7.33 -7.29 16.07
CA THR A 5 7.56 -6.76 14.71
C THR A 5 6.27 -6.68 13.91
N THR A 6 5.11 -6.98 14.50
CA THR A 6 3.83 -6.89 13.81
C THR A 6 3.27 -5.46 13.87
N PRO A 7 2.68 -4.93 12.78
CA PRO A 7 2.02 -3.63 12.81
C PRO A 7 0.83 -3.65 13.79
N ASN A 8 0.54 -2.52 14.44
CA ASN A 8 -0.69 -2.40 15.25
C ASN A 8 -1.92 -2.77 14.40
N GLN A 9 -2.75 -3.68 14.92
CA GLN A 9 -3.97 -4.19 14.27
C GLN A 9 -5.24 -3.59 14.88
N CYS A 10 -5.14 -2.87 16.00
CA CYS A 10 -6.29 -2.34 16.72
C CYS A 10 -6.83 -1.05 16.09
N ILE A 11 -8.03 -1.15 15.50
CA ILE A 11 -8.76 -0.03 14.90
C ILE A 11 -9.27 0.99 15.92
N GLY A 12 -9.36 0.63 17.21
CA GLY A 12 -9.93 1.50 18.25
C GLY A 12 -9.20 2.84 18.41
N LYS A 13 -7.92 2.90 18.03
CA LYS A 13 -7.13 4.13 18.03
C LYS A 13 -7.54 5.11 16.91
N VAL A 14 -8.12 4.63 15.81
CA VAL A 14 -8.64 5.49 14.73
C VAL A 14 -9.79 6.35 15.23
N TYR A 15 -10.66 5.78 16.06
CA TYR A 15 -11.85 6.45 16.59
C TYR A 15 -11.55 7.55 17.62
N LEU A 16 -10.30 7.68 18.04
CA LEU A 16 -9.83 8.78 18.88
C LEU A 16 -9.50 10.04 18.05
N GLU A 17 -9.44 9.95 16.72
CA GLU A 17 -9.10 11.05 15.82
C GLU A 17 -10.24 11.38 14.85
N HIS A 18 -11.01 12.43 15.16
CA HIS A 18 -12.20 12.83 14.40
C HIS A 18 -12.03 12.88 12.86
N PRO A 19 -10.96 13.44 12.28
CA PRO A 19 -10.81 13.48 10.82
C PRO A 19 -10.66 12.09 10.19
N LYS A 20 -9.95 11.17 10.84
CA LYS A 20 -9.76 9.80 10.36
C LYS A 20 -10.99 8.96 10.55
N THR A 21 -11.71 9.15 11.67
CA THR A 21 -13.00 8.51 11.90
C THR A 21 -13.97 8.79 10.75
N VAL A 22 -14.08 10.04 10.30
CA VAL A 22 -14.97 10.41 9.19
C VAL A 22 -14.58 9.71 7.89
N VAL A 23 -13.30 9.64 7.56
CA VAL A 23 -12.83 8.99 6.33
C VAL A 23 -12.98 7.46 6.42
N PHE A 24 -12.65 6.89 7.57
CA PHE A 24 -12.78 5.46 7.85
C PHE A 24 -14.25 5.04 7.82
N ASP A 25 -15.13 5.74 8.52
CA ASP A 25 -16.57 5.49 8.49
C ASP A 25 -17.16 5.76 7.10
N ARG A 26 -16.58 6.63 6.27
CA ARG A 26 -16.99 6.76 4.87
C ARG A 26 -16.55 5.56 4.02
N ALA A 27 -15.35 5.03 4.26
CA ALA A 27 -14.84 3.86 3.55
C ALA A 27 -15.59 2.57 3.93
N PHE A 28 -15.99 2.44 5.20
CA PHE A 28 -16.62 1.22 5.76
C PHE A 28 -18.12 1.34 6.06
N GLY A 29 -18.65 2.56 6.23
CA GLY A 29 -20.03 2.84 6.66
C GLY A 29 -21.02 3.11 5.53
N VAL A 30 -20.61 2.97 4.26
CA VAL A 30 -21.57 2.84 3.16
C VAL A 30 -22.09 1.42 3.18
N ASN A 31 -23.40 1.26 3.45
CA ASN A 31 -24.19 0.02 3.40
C ASN A 31 -23.41 -1.15 2.78
N VAL A 32 -23.00 -2.10 3.60
CA VAL A 32 -22.48 -3.40 3.13
C VAL A 32 -23.66 -4.14 2.48
N GLN A 33 -24.01 -3.72 1.27
CA GLN A 33 -24.78 -4.54 0.36
C GLN A 33 -23.82 -5.66 -0.06
N PHE A 34 -24.02 -6.84 0.52
CA PHE A 34 -23.44 -8.07 0.01
C PHE A 34 -24.05 -8.37 -1.35
N GLU A 35 -23.63 -7.62 -2.36
CA GLU A 35 -23.95 -7.96 -3.73
C GLU A 35 -23.09 -9.18 -4.08
N THR A 36 -23.75 -10.28 -4.42
CA THR A 36 -23.16 -11.58 -4.80
C THR A 36 -22.37 -11.54 -6.12
N ARG A 37 -21.94 -10.34 -6.53
CA ARG A 37 -21.12 -10.14 -7.72
C ARG A 37 -19.74 -10.70 -7.42
N ARG A 38 -19.29 -11.67 -8.23
CA ARG A 38 -17.89 -12.13 -8.21
C ARG A 38 -17.00 -10.91 -8.37
N ARG A 39 -16.33 -10.52 -7.30
CA ARG A 39 -15.23 -9.56 -7.37
C ARG A 39 -13.97 -10.38 -7.60
N ASP A 40 -13.11 -9.87 -8.48
CA ASP A 40 -11.78 -10.42 -8.63
C ASP A 40 -11.04 -10.34 -7.27
N PRO A 41 -10.17 -11.30 -6.96
CA PRO A 41 -9.49 -11.35 -5.68
C PRO A 41 -8.46 -10.22 -5.56
N VAL A 42 -8.32 -9.69 -4.33
CA VAL A 42 -7.14 -8.91 -3.95
C VAL A 42 -6.02 -9.90 -3.61
N THR A 43 -4.82 -9.70 -4.17
CA THR A 43 -3.67 -10.56 -3.86
C THR A 43 -2.59 -9.80 -3.12
N PHE A 44 -1.93 -10.49 -2.20
CA PHE A 44 -0.83 -9.96 -1.38
C PHE A 44 0.37 -10.88 -1.56
N HIS A 45 1.48 -10.32 -2.04
CA HIS A 45 2.71 -11.06 -2.31
C HIS A 45 3.88 -10.42 -1.55
N ARG A 46 4.40 -11.10 -0.54
CA ARG A 46 5.66 -10.70 0.10
C ARG A 46 6.82 -11.25 -0.74
N HIS A 47 7.61 -10.35 -1.30
CA HIS A 47 8.80 -10.66 -2.07
C HIS A 47 10.04 -10.49 -1.20
N PHE A 48 10.95 -11.45 -1.30
CA PHE A 48 12.26 -11.43 -0.65
C PHE A 48 13.33 -11.67 -1.70
N ILE A 49 14.38 -10.85 -1.69
CA ILE A 49 15.54 -11.02 -2.57
C ILE A 49 16.76 -11.29 -1.68
N PRO A 50 17.43 -12.45 -1.81
CA PRO A 50 18.70 -12.67 -1.12
C PRO A 50 19.72 -11.60 -1.50
N TYR A 51 20.51 -11.11 -0.54
CA TYR A 51 21.51 -10.07 -0.81
C TYR A 51 22.52 -10.48 -1.90
N GLN A 52 22.83 -11.77 -2.00
CA GLN A 52 23.72 -12.33 -3.03
C GLN A 52 23.12 -12.29 -4.44
N SER A 53 21.79 -12.16 -4.54
CA SER A 53 21.06 -12.04 -5.80
C SER A 53 20.84 -10.58 -6.20
N LEU A 54 21.24 -9.61 -5.38
CA LEU A 54 21.16 -8.20 -5.74
C LEU A 54 22.16 -7.87 -6.86
N PRO A 55 21.83 -6.92 -7.76
CA PRO A 55 22.75 -6.49 -8.79
C PRO A 55 24.02 -5.88 -8.20
N ASP A 56 25.18 -6.20 -8.78
CA ASP A 56 26.41 -5.43 -8.56
C ASP A 56 26.30 -4.10 -9.31
N TRP A 57 25.81 -3.06 -8.60
CA TRP A 57 25.55 -1.75 -9.17
C TRP A 57 26.78 -1.11 -9.82
N HIS A 58 27.99 -1.35 -9.27
CA HIS A 58 29.23 -0.81 -9.82
C HIS A 58 29.61 -1.47 -11.15
N LYS A 59 29.18 -2.71 -11.38
CA LYS A 59 29.46 -3.46 -12.64
C LYS A 59 28.29 -3.43 -13.62
N SER A 60 27.16 -2.85 -13.24
CA SER A 60 25.98 -2.79 -14.10
C SER A 60 26.25 -1.97 -15.36
N LYS A 61 25.99 -2.58 -16.52
CA LYS A 61 26.03 -1.91 -17.85
C LYS A 61 24.65 -1.71 -18.44
N LYS A 62 23.58 -1.89 -17.64
CA LYS A 62 22.21 -1.68 -18.12
C LYS A 62 22.03 -0.22 -18.50
N GLN A 63 21.43 0.01 -19.67
CA GLN A 63 21.06 1.36 -20.09
C GLN A 63 19.89 1.88 -19.26
N LEU A 64 19.84 3.20 -19.08
CA LEU A 64 18.70 3.86 -18.44
C LEU A 64 17.45 3.66 -19.29
N THR A 65 16.31 3.53 -18.63
CA THR A 65 15.00 3.42 -19.27
C THR A 65 14.39 4.79 -19.51
N GLU A 66 13.27 4.83 -20.24
CA GLU A 66 12.50 6.05 -20.42
C GLU A 66 12.04 6.62 -19.06
N LEU A 67 12.06 7.95 -18.94
CA LEU A 67 11.73 8.67 -17.72
C LEU A 67 10.75 9.79 -18.03
N HIS A 68 9.60 9.75 -17.37
CA HIS A 68 8.61 10.82 -17.40
C HIS A 68 8.57 11.50 -16.02
N ILE A 69 8.76 12.82 -15.98
CA ILE A 69 8.69 13.62 -14.75
C ILE A 69 7.62 14.69 -14.92
N ASN A 70 6.69 14.76 -13.98
CA ASN A 70 5.68 15.81 -13.91
C ASN A 70 5.66 16.42 -12.52
N ALA A 71 5.60 17.75 -12.43
CA ALA A 71 5.49 18.48 -11.17
C ALA A 71 4.04 18.63 -10.68
N LYS A 72 3.08 18.23 -11.52
CA LYS A 72 1.64 18.24 -11.23
C LYS A 72 1.10 16.82 -11.31
N GLY A 73 0.00 16.56 -10.60
CA GLY A 73 -0.63 15.25 -10.55
C GLY A 73 -0.22 14.42 -9.35
N THR A 74 -0.81 13.24 -9.21
CA THR A 74 -0.60 12.31 -8.11
C THR A 74 -0.47 10.87 -8.63
N ILE A 75 0.12 9.98 -7.81
CA ILE A 75 0.33 8.58 -8.22
C ILE A 75 -1.02 7.86 -8.37
N GLU A 76 -1.97 8.15 -7.48
CA GLU A 76 -3.32 7.57 -7.49
C GLU A 76 -4.15 7.97 -8.71
N ASP A 77 -4.08 9.23 -9.13
CA ASP A 77 -4.97 9.76 -10.17
C ASP A 77 -4.36 9.63 -11.57
N ASP A 78 -3.05 9.88 -11.71
CA ASP A 78 -2.36 9.89 -13.01
C ASP A 78 -1.61 8.58 -13.30
N GLY A 79 -1.39 7.74 -12.28
CA GLY A 79 -0.68 6.46 -12.39
C GLY A 79 -1.58 5.26 -12.72
N PHE A 80 -2.79 5.48 -13.25
CA PHE A 80 -3.72 4.39 -13.56
C PHE A 80 -3.10 3.41 -14.57
N GLY A 81 -3.08 2.12 -14.20
CA GLY A 81 -2.48 1.06 -15.03
C GLY A 81 -0.95 0.99 -14.95
N MET A 82 -0.31 1.82 -14.12
CA MET A 82 1.11 1.73 -13.79
C MET A 82 1.30 1.01 -12.46
N LEU A 83 2.53 0.53 -12.21
CA LEU A 83 2.94 0.04 -10.90
C LEU A 83 3.07 1.22 -9.95
N GLN A 84 2.17 1.33 -8.99
CA GLN A 84 2.13 2.46 -8.05
C GLN A 84 3.01 2.18 -6.84
N VAL A 85 4.03 2.99 -6.64
CA VAL A 85 4.94 2.85 -5.48
C VAL A 85 4.37 3.61 -4.30
N ASP A 86 4.31 2.96 -3.14
CA ASP A 86 4.05 3.58 -1.86
C ASP A 86 5.34 3.68 -1.03
N PHE A 87 5.56 4.83 -0.40
CA PHE A 87 6.72 5.08 0.45
C PHE A 87 6.47 4.47 1.84
N ALA A 88 6.54 3.14 1.89
CA ALA A 88 6.12 2.37 3.04
C ALA A 88 7.10 2.46 4.22
N ASN A 89 6.53 2.44 5.42
CA ASN A 89 7.28 2.15 6.63
C ASN A 89 7.67 0.66 6.69
N ALA A 90 8.71 0.33 7.45
CA ALA A 90 9.07 -1.07 7.74
C ALA A 90 7.86 -1.86 8.26
N LEU A 91 7.01 -1.23 9.06
CA LEU A 91 5.69 -1.73 9.44
C LEU A 91 4.64 -1.19 8.46
N VAL A 92 4.13 -2.06 7.59
CA VAL A 92 3.19 -1.71 6.53
C VAL A 92 2.01 -0.89 7.03
N GLY A 93 1.68 0.20 6.33
CA GLY A 93 0.60 1.14 6.67
C GLY A 93 0.99 2.12 7.80
N GLY A 94 2.24 2.12 8.24
CA GLY A 94 2.80 3.07 9.20
C GLY A 94 1.88 3.37 10.39
N GLY A 95 1.54 4.65 10.53
CA GLY A 95 0.65 5.18 11.56
C GLY A 95 -0.82 5.26 11.17
N VAL A 96 -1.30 4.51 10.17
CA VAL A 96 -2.69 4.63 9.65
C VAL A 96 -3.75 4.40 10.73
N LEU A 97 -3.47 3.51 11.69
CA LEU A 97 -4.34 3.25 12.84
C LEU A 97 -4.00 4.12 14.07
N GLY A 98 -3.22 5.18 13.90
CA GLY A 98 -2.77 6.10 14.95
C GLY A 98 -2.71 7.53 14.40
N HIS A 99 -1.64 8.27 14.67
CA HIS A 99 -1.51 9.69 14.30
C HIS A 99 -0.95 9.97 12.89
N GLY A 100 -0.58 8.94 12.12
CA GLY A 100 0.03 9.12 10.80
C GLY A 100 -0.94 9.75 9.79
N CYS A 101 -0.48 10.72 8.99
CA CYS A 101 -1.30 11.42 7.99
C CYS A 101 -0.44 11.87 6.80
N VAL A 102 0.50 11.03 6.39
CA VAL A 102 1.35 11.26 5.21
C VAL A 102 0.94 10.29 4.10
N GLN A 103 1.72 10.18 3.03
CA GLN A 103 1.31 9.50 1.79
C GLN A 103 0.83 8.06 2.00
N GLU A 104 1.54 7.26 2.80
CA GLU A 104 1.19 5.87 3.13
C GLU A 104 -0.17 5.79 3.84
N GLU A 105 -0.41 6.61 4.87
CA GLU A 105 -1.69 6.56 5.59
C GLU A 105 -2.87 7.04 4.73
N ILE A 106 -2.67 8.05 3.88
CA ILE A 106 -3.70 8.53 2.95
C ILE A 106 -4.05 7.42 1.94
N ARG A 107 -3.05 6.71 1.41
CA ARG A 107 -3.23 5.60 0.48
C ARG A 107 -4.06 4.46 1.12
N PHE A 108 -3.77 4.12 2.36
CA PHE A 108 -4.49 3.07 3.10
C PHE A 108 -5.92 3.48 3.48
N LEU A 109 -6.19 4.78 3.64
CA LEU A 109 -7.55 5.29 3.88
C LEU A 109 -8.39 5.32 2.59
N ILE A 110 -7.78 5.65 1.44
CA ILE A 110 -8.47 5.65 0.13
C ILE A 110 -8.73 4.22 -0.35
N SER A 111 -7.84 3.27 -0.02
CA SER A 111 -8.02 1.85 -0.32
C SER A 111 -7.92 0.99 0.93
N PRO A 112 -9.05 0.86 1.66
CA PRO A 112 -9.10 0.14 2.93
C PRO A 112 -8.70 -1.33 2.81
N GLU A 113 -8.74 -1.93 1.62
CA GLU A 113 -8.25 -3.28 1.37
C GLU A 113 -6.77 -3.44 1.75
N LEU A 114 -5.97 -2.36 1.64
CA LEU A 114 -4.57 -2.36 2.03
C LEU A 114 -4.38 -2.52 3.55
N ILE A 115 -5.36 -2.12 4.37
CA ILE A 115 -5.29 -2.26 5.84
C ILE A 115 -5.20 -3.73 6.23
N LEU A 116 -5.79 -4.64 5.43
CA LEU A 116 -5.73 -6.08 5.68
C LEU A 116 -4.29 -6.61 5.70
N SER A 117 -3.38 -5.99 4.95
CA SER A 117 -1.96 -6.40 4.94
C SER A 117 -1.31 -6.34 6.31
N ARG A 118 -1.79 -5.46 7.22
CA ARG A 118 -1.30 -5.34 8.60
C ARG A 118 -1.58 -6.58 9.47
N LEU A 119 -2.54 -7.41 9.08
CA LEU A 119 -2.92 -8.61 9.85
C LEU A 119 -1.88 -9.71 9.75
N PHE A 120 -1.18 -9.79 8.61
CA PHE A 120 -0.31 -10.93 8.28
C PHE A 120 1.07 -10.53 7.75
N THR A 121 1.37 -9.23 7.64
CA THR A 121 2.68 -8.75 7.20
C THR A 121 3.48 -8.23 8.39
N GLU A 122 4.50 -9.00 8.79
CA GLU A 122 5.51 -8.55 9.75
C GLU A 122 6.40 -7.44 9.16
N GLY A 123 7.16 -6.76 10.02
CA GLY A 123 8.15 -5.78 9.62
C GLY A 123 9.05 -6.27 8.47
N SER A 124 9.12 -5.46 7.42
CA SER A 124 9.87 -5.78 6.20
C SER A 124 11.31 -5.29 6.32
N SER A 125 12.25 -6.15 5.92
CA SER A 125 13.68 -5.84 5.87
C SER A 125 14.04 -5.08 4.57
N GLY A 126 15.25 -4.52 4.48
CA GLY A 126 15.69 -3.75 3.30
C GLY A 126 15.82 -4.53 1.98
N ASN A 127 15.62 -5.84 2.02
CA ASN A 127 15.64 -6.74 0.86
C ASN A 127 14.28 -7.43 0.65
N GLU A 128 13.23 -6.86 1.23
CA GLU A 128 11.85 -7.34 1.13
C GLU A 128 10.93 -6.22 0.65
N CYS A 129 9.83 -6.61 0.00
CA CYS A 129 8.72 -5.72 -0.30
C CYS A 129 7.40 -6.48 -0.28
N LEU A 130 6.30 -5.75 -0.13
CA LEU A 130 4.94 -6.28 -0.28
C LEU A 130 4.33 -5.72 -1.56
N VAL A 131 3.85 -6.60 -2.43
CA VAL A 131 3.09 -6.24 -3.62
C VAL A 131 1.63 -6.57 -3.37
N VAL A 132 0.75 -5.60 -3.55
CA VAL A 132 -0.69 -5.77 -3.41
C VAL A 132 -1.35 -5.46 -4.75
N THR A 133 -2.01 -6.44 -5.34
CA THR A 133 -2.79 -6.26 -6.56
C THR A 133 -4.26 -6.13 -6.20
N VAL A 134 -4.82 -4.94 -6.44
CA VAL A 134 -6.25 -4.69 -6.29
C VAL A 134 -6.88 -4.60 -7.68
N PRO A 135 -7.79 -5.51 -8.05
CA PRO A 135 -8.40 -5.50 -9.37
C PRO A 135 -9.25 -4.25 -9.56
N THR A 136 -9.05 -3.58 -10.69
CA THR A 136 -9.86 -2.44 -11.07
C THR A 136 -11.22 -2.91 -11.54
N SER A 137 -12.28 -2.61 -10.80
CA SER A 137 -13.65 -2.78 -11.27
C SER A 137 -14.15 -1.46 -11.86
N LYS A 138 -14.66 -1.49 -13.09
CA LYS A 138 -15.42 -0.37 -13.64
C LYS A 138 -16.87 -0.54 -13.24
N SER A 139 -17.34 0.24 -12.27
CA SER A 139 -18.77 0.30 -11.94
C SER A 139 -19.29 1.73 -12.19
N ARG A 140 -20.35 1.84 -13.00
CA ARG A 140 -21.10 3.09 -13.28
C ARG A 140 -20.26 4.28 -13.80
N GLY A 141 -19.29 4.03 -14.69
CA GLY A 141 -18.50 5.11 -15.31
C GLY A 141 -17.40 5.70 -14.42
N VAL A 142 -17.22 5.17 -13.20
CA VAL A 142 -16.09 5.48 -12.32
C VAL A 142 -15.19 4.24 -12.27
N ALA A 143 -13.89 4.41 -12.52
CA ALA A 143 -12.91 3.36 -12.29
C ALA A 143 -12.69 3.27 -10.78
N THR A 144 -12.98 2.12 -10.19
CA THR A 144 -12.73 1.83 -8.77
C THR A 144 -11.67 0.75 -8.68
N GLY A 145 -10.50 1.10 -8.14
CA GLY A 145 -9.35 0.22 -7.95
C GLY A 145 -8.03 0.87 -8.37
N ILE A 146 -6.95 0.51 -7.70
CA ILE A 146 -5.65 1.20 -7.81
C ILE A 146 -4.71 0.54 -8.84
N GLY A 147 -4.95 -0.71 -9.25
CA GLY A 147 -3.96 -1.50 -9.98
C GLY A 147 -2.93 -2.11 -9.03
N ASP A 148 -1.74 -2.43 -9.53
CA ASP A 148 -0.67 -3.03 -8.72
C ASP A 148 0.01 -1.96 -7.86
N VAL A 149 0.03 -2.17 -6.53
CA VAL A 149 0.72 -1.32 -5.55
C VAL A 149 1.94 -2.04 -5.01
N VAL A 150 3.11 -1.40 -5.05
CA VAL A 150 4.33 -1.89 -4.40
C VAL A 150 4.59 -1.07 -3.15
N LEU A 151 4.48 -1.74 -2.00
CA LEU A 151 4.88 -1.25 -0.70
C LEU A 151 6.33 -1.67 -0.49
N SER A 152 7.27 -0.74 -0.70
CA SER A 152 8.69 -0.98 -0.48
C SER A 152 9.16 -0.19 0.73
N VAL A 153 9.82 -0.90 1.65
CA VAL A 153 10.53 -0.25 2.74
C VAL A 153 11.78 0.39 2.16
N GLY A 154 11.90 1.72 2.29
CA GLY A 154 13.11 2.41 1.92
C GLY A 154 14.32 1.80 2.64
N ILE A 155 15.33 1.37 1.89
CA ILE A 155 16.63 0.98 2.43
C ILE A 155 17.19 2.23 3.13
N ARG A 156 17.12 2.28 4.45
CA ARG A 156 17.85 3.29 5.21
C ARG A 156 19.33 2.92 5.10
N ASN A 157 20.10 3.75 4.39
CA ASN A 157 21.56 3.74 4.47
C ASN A 157 22.01 4.13 5.88
#